data_AF-A0AAV2NJT0-F1
#
_entry.id   AF-A0AAV2NJT0-F1
#
_cell.length_a   1.000
_cell.length_b   1.000
_cell.length_c   1.000
_cell.angle_alpha   90.00
_cell.angle_beta   90.00
_cell.angle_gamma   90.00
#
_symmetry.space_group_name_H-M   'P 1'
#
loop_
_entity.id
_entity.type
_entity.pdbx_description
1 polymer ?
#
loop_
_entity_poly.entity_id
_entity_poly.type
_entity_poly.pdbx_seq_one_letter_code
_entity_poly.pdbx_strand_id
1 'polypeptide(L)'
;MNNINQEDNIPIHEIQMSVYQQLQTLIYVDQLIVQNLGLSHPSIDMIGSITRDLGCWENPTDFGGLVYILLPPIIPEELFGNLKRHLREMGFNIMRACVCCSGVRIDD
;
A
#
# COMPACT_ATOMS: atom_id res chain seq x y z
N MET A 1 16.76 -18.22 -43.45
CA MET A 1 16.46 -18.65 -42.07
C MET A 1 16.86 -17.51 -41.16
N ASN A 2 15.89 -16.86 -40.53
CA ASN A 2 16.04 -16.09 -39.29
C ASN A 2 14.62 -15.83 -38.78
N ASN A 3 14.17 -16.71 -37.89
CA ASN A 3 12.89 -16.57 -37.19
C ASN A 3 13.02 -15.46 -36.17
N ILE A 4 12.34 -14.35 -36.43
CA ILE A 4 11.96 -13.37 -35.43
C ILE A 4 10.81 -14.01 -34.67
N ASN A 5 11.00 -14.37 -33.40
CA ASN A 5 9.95 -14.60 -32.40
C ASN A 5 10.66 -14.73 -31.04
N GLN A 6 11.09 -13.59 -30.52
CA GLN A 6 11.47 -13.47 -29.13
C GLN A 6 10.32 -12.70 -28.48
N GLU A 7 9.27 -13.42 -28.06
CA GLU A 7 8.27 -12.86 -27.17
C GLU A 7 8.97 -12.54 -25.86
N ASP A 8 9.04 -11.25 -25.55
CA ASP A 8 9.52 -10.71 -24.29
C ASP A 8 8.60 -11.19 -23.15
N ASN A 9 8.87 -12.39 -22.63
CA ASN A 9 8.24 -12.90 -21.41
C ASN A 9 8.81 -12.14 -20.21
N ILE A 10 8.36 -10.89 -20.02
CA ILE A 10 8.61 -10.15 -18.79
C ILE A 10 7.92 -10.93 -17.65
N PRO A 11 8.66 -11.39 -16.63
CA PRO A 11 8.07 -12.11 -15.50
C PRO A 11 6.95 -11.28 -14.86
N ILE A 12 5.79 -11.87 -14.61
CA ILE A 12 4.62 -11.22 -13.98
C ILE A 12 5.02 -10.48 -12.69
N HIS A 13 5.97 -11.03 -11.94
CA HIS A 13 6.53 -10.42 -10.74
C HIS A 13 7.19 -9.05 -10.99
N GLU A 14 7.94 -8.91 -12.09
CA GLU A 14 8.59 -7.63 -12.45
C GLU A 14 7.55 -6.57 -12.79
N ILE A 15 6.50 -6.96 -13.51
CA ILE A 15 5.37 -6.07 -13.82
C ILE A 15 4.67 -5.63 -12.52
N GLN A 16 4.36 -6.58 -11.63
CA GLN A 16 3.73 -6.28 -10.34
C GLN A 16 4.57 -5.36 -9.47
N MET A 17 5.88 -5.57 -9.44
CA MET A 17 6.80 -4.72 -8.68
C MET A 17 6.90 -3.30 -9.25
N SER A 18 6.97 -3.18 -10.58
CA SER A 18 6.96 -1.88 -11.27
C SER A 18 5.68 -1.10 -10.99
N VAL A 19 4.51 -1.75 -11.09
CA VAL A 19 3.22 -1.14 -10.77
C VAL A 19 3.14 -0.76 -9.30
N TYR A 20 3.61 -1.62 -8.39
CA TYR A 20 3.69 -1.31 -6.96
C TYR A 20 4.52 -0.05 -6.68
N GLN A 21 5.70 0.07 -7.29
CA GLN A 21 6.57 1.25 -7.11
C GLN A 21 5.93 2.53 -7.65
N GLN A 22 5.26 2.45 -8.80
CA GLN A 22 4.51 3.58 -9.35
C GLN A 22 3.38 4.00 -8.41
N LEU A 23 2.59 3.03 -7.92
CA LEU A 23 1.49 3.31 -7.00
C LEU A 23 1.99 3.87 -5.66
N GLN A 24 3.07 3.32 -5.12
CA GLN A 24 3.75 3.84 -3.93
C GLN A 24 4.17 5.30 -4.13
N THR A 25 4.75 5.63 -5.29
CA THR A 25 5.16 6.99 -5.62
C THR A 25 3.97 7.94 -5.66
N LEU A 26 2.87 7.54 -6.31
CA LEU A 26 1.66 8.35 -6.40
C LEU A 26 1.05 8.60 -5.02
N ILE A 27 0.94 7.56 -4.20
CA ILE A 27 0.45 7.64 -2.82
C ILE A 27 1.32 8.59 -1.98
N TYR A 28 2.65 8.47 -2.10
CA TYR A 28 3.57 9.34 -1.36
C TYR A 28 3.41 10.81 -1.76
N VAL A 29 3.31 11.09 -3.07
CA VAL A 29 3.10 12.46 -3.58
C VAL A 29 1.76 13.02 -3.11
N ASP A 30 0.70 12.22 -3.13
CA ASP A 30 -0.63 12.62 -2.67
C ASP A 30 -0.60 12.99 -1.17
N GLN A 31 -0.02 12.13 -0.33
CA GLN A 31 0.11 12.40 1.10
C GLN A 31 0.97 13.65 1.38
N LEU A 32 2.03 13.87 0.58
CA LEU A 32 2.86 15.06 0.69
C LEU A 32 2.07 16.34 0.35
N ILE A 33 1.17 16.28 -0.63
CA ILE A 33 0.28 17.40 -0.95
C ILE A 33 -0.65 17.67 0.24
N VAL A 34 -1.29 16.64 0.80
CA VAL A 34 -2.17 16.76 1.97
C VAL A 34 -1.45 17.37 3.18
N GLN A 35 -0.22 16.92 3.44
CA GLN A 35 0.65 17.49 4.49
C GLN A 35 0.97 18.96 4.24
N ASN A 36 1.39 19.32 3.02
CA ASN A 36 1.75 20.69 2.67
C ASN A 36 0.55 21.65 2.72
N LEU A 37 -0.67 21.15 2.52
CA LEU A 37 -1.90 21.92 2.68
C LEU A 37 -2.32 22.07 4.16
N GLY A 38 -1.59 21.45 5.10
CA GLY A 38 -1.92 21.46 6.53
C GLY A 38 -3.17 20.63 6.85
N LEU A 39 -3.54 19.69 5.98
CA LEU A 39 -4.73 18.86 6.11
C LEU A 39 -4.43 17.47 6.70
N SER A 40 -3.15 17.10 6.84
CA SER A 40 -2.73 15.83 7.43
C SER A 40 -2.86 15.84 8.96
N HIS A 41 -3.27 14.71 9.52
CA HIS A 41 -3.31 14.52 10.97
C HIS A 41 -1.96 13.97 11.51
N PRO A 42 -1.46 14.42 12.68
CA PRO A 42 -0.14 14.00 13.19
C PRO A 42 0.03 12.49 13.37
N SER A 43 -1.05 11.76 13.69
CA SER A 43 -0.99 10.29 13.78
C SER A 43 -0.71 9.64 12.43
N ILE A 44 -1.15 10.26 11.34
CA ILE A 44 -0.99 9.78 9.97
C ILE A 44 0.42 10.06 9.51
N ASP A 45 0.95 11.23 9.83
CA ASP A 45 2.37 11.55 9.60
C ASP A 45 3.29 10.59 10.35
N MET A 46 2.92 10.23 11.60
CA MET A 46 3.63 9.22 12.38
C MET A 46 3.57 7.84 11.72
N ILE A 47 2.39 7.37 11.28
CA ILE A 47 2.26 6.11 10.55
C ILE A 47 3.11 6.14 9.28
N GLY A 48 3.01 7.21 8.47
CA GLY A 48 3.79 7.39 7.25
C GLY A 48 5.30 7.40 7.51
N SER A 49 5.75 7.91 8.66
CA SER A 49 7.17 7.88 9.04
C SER A 49 7.69 6.47 9.32
N ILE A 50 6.85 5.61 9.92
CA ILE A 50 7.15 4.20 10.24
C ILE A 50 7.12 3.36 8.98
N THR A 51 6.15 3.65 8.11
CA THR A 51 5.92 2.89 6.88
C THR A 51 6.54 3.60 5.68
N ARG A 52 7.65 4.33 5.86
CA ARG A 52 8.26 5.15 4.80
C ARG A 52 8.66 4.35 3.57
N ASP A 53 9.15 3.13 3.79
CA ASP A 53 9.54 2.22 2.71
C ASP A 53 8.33 1.52 2.07
N LEU A 54 7.12 1.83 2.54
CA LEU A 54 5.83 1.40 2.03
C LEU A 54 5.03 2.61 1.55
N GLY A 55 3.99 2.39 0.74
CA GLY A 55 3.04 3.46 0.42
C GLY A 55 2.06 3.64 1.56
N CYS A 56 1.80 4.86 2.03
CA CYS A 56 0.78 5.13 3.04
C CYS A 56 -0.09 6.30 2.61
N TRP A 57 -1.41 6.14 2.67
CA TRP A 57 -2.37 7.21 2.37
C TRP A 57 -3.54 7.19 3.34
N GLU A 58 -4.00 8.38 3.72
CA GLU A 58 -5.27 8.57 4.39
C GLU A 58 -6.43 8.42 3.40
N ASN A 59 -7.55 7.85 3.84
CA ASN A 59 -8.76 7.88 3.03
C ASN A 59 -9.28 9.33 2.94
N PRO A 60 -9.30 9.97 1.75
CA PRO A 60 -9.71 11.37 1.62
C PRO A 60 -11.22 11.59 1.83
N THR A 61 -12.00 10.52 1.96
CA THR A 61 -13.47 10.60 2.05
C THR A 61 -14.03 10.38 3.45
N ASP A 62 -13.21 10.00 4.42
CA ASP A 62 -13.71 9.59 5.73
C ASP A 62 -13.14 10.46 6.84
N PHE A 63 -14.02 11.12 7.59
CA PHE A 63 -13.71 11.78 8.87
C PHE A 63 -13.35 10.75 9.99
N GLY A 64 -13.02 9.51 9.61
CA GLY A 64 -13.05 8.29 10.42
C GLY A 64 -11.69 7.74 10.87
N GLY A 65 -10.58 8.42 10.59
CA GLY A 65 -9.27 8.06 11.17
C GLY A 65 -8.69 6.72 10.68
N LEU A 66 -9.05 6.29 9.48
CA LEU A 66 -8.50 5.09 8.84
C LEU A 66 -7.38 5.46 7.86
N VAL A 67 -6.30 4.69 7.92
CA VAL A 67 -5.12 4.84 7.07
C VAL A 67 -4.84 3.53 6.35
N TYR A 68 -4.56 3.61 5.07
CA TYR A 68 -4.19 2.46 4.26
C TYR A 68 -2.68 2.43 4.02
N ILE A 69 -2.08 1.29 4.28
CA ILE A 69 -0.66 1.02 3.99
C ILE A 69 -0.61 0.02 2.84
N LEU A 70 -0.05 0.44 1.71
CA LEU A 70 0.21 -0.40 0.55
C LEU A 70 1.31 -1.40 0.87
N LEU A 71 1.00 -2.69 0.75
CA LEU A 71 1.98 -3.76 0.92
C LEU A 71 2.59 -4.16 -0.43
N PRO A 72 3.87 -4.57 -0.47
CA PRO A 72 4.46 -5.12 -1.67
C PRO A 72 3.75 -6.42 -2.07
N PRO A 73 3.77 -6.79 -3.37
CA PRO A 73 3.13 -8.01 -3.86
C PRO A 73 3.58 -9.28 -3.13
N ILE A 74 4.82 -9.28 -2.65
CA ILE A 74 5.39 -10.33 -1.82
C ILE A 74 5.95 -9.67 -0.56
N ILE A 75 5.30 -9.93 0.58
CA ILE A 75 5.80 -9.55 1.90
C ILE A 75 6.04 -10.81 2.73
N PRO A 76 7.23 -11.00 3.30
CA PRO A 76 7.45 -12.07 4.27
C PRO A 76 6.49 -11.92 5.46
N GLU A 77 5.84 -13.01 5.89
CA GLU A 77 4.89 -12.96 7.02
C GLU A 77 5.56 -12.48 8.32
N GLU A 78 6.85 -12.74 8.51
CA GLU A 78 7.62 -12.20 9.63
C GLU A 78 7.70 -10.67 9.58
N LEU A 79 7.99 -10.10 8.40
CA LEU A 79 8.06 -8.64 8.22
C LEU A 79 6.69 -8.00 8.45
N PHE A 80 5.63 -8.59 7.90
CA PHE A 80 4.26 -8.14 8.16
C PHE A 80 3.88 -8.26 9.63
N GLY A 81 4.26 -9.36 10.29
CA GLY A 81 4.04 -9.58 11.72
C GLY A 81 4.74 -8.54 12.59
N ASN A 82 5.98 -8.20 12.25
CA ASN A 82 6.76 -7.16 12.93
C ASN A 82 6.13 -5.78 12.76
N LEU A 83 5.74 -5.40 11.53
CA LEU A 83 5.03 -4.15 11.27
C LEU A 83 3.73 -4.06 12.07
N LYS A 84 2.93 -5.14 12.04
CA LYS A 84 1.67 -5.25 12.78
C LYS A 84 1.86 -5.11 14.29
N ARG A 85 2.89 -5.74 14.85
CA ARG A 85 3.24 -5.62 16.27
C ARG A 85 3.63 -4.18 16.61
N HIS A 86 4.51 -3.58 15.83
CA HIS A 86 5.01 -2.22 16.07
C HIS A 86 3.89 -1.18 16.08
N LEU A 87 2.99 -1.24 15.08
CA LEU A 87 1.83 -0.34 15.01
C LEU A 87 0.85 -0.55 16.19
N ARG A 88 0.67 -1.79 16.66
CA ARG A 88 -0.15 -2.08 17.84
C ARG A 88 0.45 -1.56 19.14
N GLU A 89 1.77 -1.67 19.31
CA GLU A 89 2.49 -1.12 20.47
C GLU A 89 2.34 0.41 20.57
N MET A 90 2.16 1.06 19.42
CA MET A 90 1.87 2.51 19.33
C MET A 90 0.40 2.86 19.51
N GLY A 91 -0.47 1.87 19.77
CA GLY A 91 -1.89 2.06 20.02
C GLY A 91 -2.78 2.02 18.78
N PHE A 92 -2.25 1.68 17.59
CA PHE A 92 -3.05 1.56 16.38
C PHE A 92 -3.67 0.18 16.22
N ASN A 93 -4.93 0.15 15.79
CA ASN A 93 -5.56 -1.09 15.34
C ASN A 93 -5.21 -1.33 13.86
N ILE A 94 -4.85 -2.57 13.52
CA ILE A 94 -4.41 -2.93 12.17
C ILE A 94 -4.98 -4.27 11.75
N MET A 95 -5.44 -4.30 10.49
CA MET A 95 -5.96 -5.47 9.80
C MET A 95 -5.44 -5.49 8.37
N ARG A 96 -5.17 -6.69 7.84
CA ARG A 96 -4.86 -6.86 6.41
C ARG A 96 -6.18 -6.76 5.64
N ALA A 97 -6.22 -5.93 4.61
CA ALA A 97 -7.37 -5.78 3.74
C ALA A 97 -6.95 -5.97 2.27
N CYS A 98 -7.91 -6.37 1.44
CA CYS A 98 -7.76 -6.39 -0.01
C CYS A 98 -8.68 -5.31 -0.59
N VAL A 99 -8.19 -4.58 -1.59
CA VAL A 99 -8.94 -3.54 -2.29
C VAL A 99 -9.42 -4.13 -3.62
N CYS A 100 -10.57 -3.64 -4.12
CA CYS A 100 -11.17 -4.11 -5.37
C CYS A 100 -11.64 -5.59 -5.33
N CYS A 101 -12.25 -6.00 -4.23
CA CYS A 101 -12.89 -7.32 -4.11
C CYS A 101 -14.06 -7.49 -5.10
N SER A 102 -14.50 -8.73 -5.29
CA SER A 102 -15.48 -9.18 -6.28
C SER A 102 -16.92 -8.67 -6.11
N GLY A 103 -17.16 -7.66 -5.25
CA GLY A 103 -18.49 -7.12 -4.99
C GLY A 103 -19.39 -8.10 -4.23
N VAL A 104 -20.71 -8.00 -4.45
CA VAL A 104 -21.70 -8.83 -3.75
C VAL A 104 -21.60 -10.29 -4.20
N ARG A 105 -21.51 -11.20 -3.23
CA ARG A 105 -21.63 -12.65 -3.42
C ARG A 105 -22.80 -13.15 -2.59
N ILE A 106 -23.57 -14.10 -3.14
CA ILE A 106 -24.57 -14.85 -2.39
C ILE A 106 -23.90 -16.17 -2.07
N ASP A 107 -23.65 -16.40 -0.78
CA ASP A 107 -23.15 -17.66 -0.27
C ASP A 107 -24.36 -18.49 0.20
N ASP A 108 -24.43 -19.77 -0.23
CA ASP A 108 -25.49 -20.72 0.15
C ASP A 108 -25.37 -21.21 1.60
#